data_AF-A0A918HQ80-F1
#
_entry.id   AF-A0A918HQ80-F1
#
_cell.length_a   1.000
_cell.length_b   1.000
_cell.length_c   1.000
_cell.angle_alpha   90.00
_cell.angle_beta   90.00
_cell.angle_gamma   90.00
#
_symmetry.space_group_name_H-M   'P 1'
#
loop_
_entity.id
_entity.type
_entity.pdbx_description
1 polymer ?
#
loop_
_entity_poly.entity_id
_entity_poly.type
_entity_poly.pdbx_seq_one_letter_code
_entity_poly.pdbx_strand_id
1 'polypeptide(L)'
;MKRPGPALRVGLLGVAVTLTGFALFAGWLTLHLERRYDALDRATATATGVVVADGIGDEDDIRVRWTDDRGRTHVQRFGVYDTDRYTQGADFPLLYAPGGTEAFPADPDETAAEDDLIAPVFLAGAFALPMVGVWGWRGLRFLLTARRSGRPMTARVHRGGHRAAAWRGPTTTWLELTAPDCATHWQRVMWHPALDDVPAGTPVSVRNRSRRPAVVTLPDGTRLVPLGRFRRRPPAGVPLGHEAVRADLRDAFLLPPGTVVRPTHPWRQGALTAAAGVGLGAATGLALTGGTLIATVGFALCGTTLMTSVWALSAPQP
;
A
#
# COMPACT_ATOMS: atom_id res chain seq x y z
N MET A 1 -17.80 -0.39 26.34
CA MET A 1 -16.74 -0.36 25.28
C MET A 1 -17.19 0.55 24.15
N LYS A 2 -16.48 1.68 23.92
CA LYS A 2 -16.79 2.58 22.79
C LYS A 2 -16.40 1.90 21.48
N ARG A 3 -17.36 1.78 20.55
CA ARG A 3 -17.16 1.18 19.23
C ARG A 3 -16.07 1.96 18.47
N PRO A 4 -15.10 1.30 17.81
CA PRO A 4 -14.13 2.01 16.97
C PRO A 4 -14.87 2.75 15.87
N GLY A 5 -14.50 4.01 15.63
CA GLY A 5 -15.12 4.88 14.64
C GLY A 5 -14.99 4.32 13.21
N PRO A 6 -15.89 4.73 12.28
CA PRO A 6 -15.99 4.16 10.93
C PRO A 6 -14.69 4.25 10.12
N ALA A 7 -13.91 5.33 10.25
CA ALA A 7 -12.65 5.49 9.52
C ALA A 7 -11.56 4.48 9.92
N LEU A 8 -11.45 4.13 11.21
CA LEU A 8 -10.47 3.13 11.67
C LEU A 8 -10.83 1.73 11.14
N ARG A 9 -12.12 1.41 11.08
CA ARG A 9 -12.60 0.14 10.52
C ARG A 9 -12.32 0.05 9.03
N VAL A 10 -12.56 1.12 8.28
CA VAL A 10 -12.28 1.17 6.84
C VAL A 10 -10.78 1.10 6.56
N GLY A 11 -9.95 1.79 7.36
CA GLY A 11 -8.49 1.71 7.23
C GLY A 11 -7.96 0.30 7.53
N LEU A 12 -8.42 -0.33 8.62
CA LEU A 12 -8.05 -1.70 8.97
C LEU A 12 -8.57 -2.71 7.93
N LEU A 13 -9.79 -2.52 7.41
CA LEU A 13 -10.35 -3.34 6.34
C LEU A 13 -9.51 -3.20 5.07
N GLY A 14 -9.14 -1.98 4.67
CA GLY A 14 -8.29 -1.73 3.50
C GLY A 14 -6.94 -2.43 3.62
N VAL A 15 -6.28 -2.29 4.78
CA VAL A 15 -5.01 -2.99 5.06
C VAL A 15 -5.19 -4.51 5.04
N ALA A 16 -6.26 -5.04 5.66
CA ALA A 16 -6.52 -6.47 5.68
C ALA A 16 -6.81 -7.03 4.28
N VAL A 17 -7.61 -6.34 3.47
CA VAL A 17 -7.93 -6.72 2.09
C VAL A 17 -6.67 -6.73 1.25
N THR A 18 -5.82 -5.70 1.36
CA THR A 18 -4.51 -5.70 0.71
C THR A 18 -3.68 -6.92 1.11
N LEU A 19 -3.48 -7.12 2.42
CA LEU A 19 -2.57 -8.18 2.91
C LEU A 19 -3.06 -9.55 2.46
N THR A 20 -4.38 -9.74 2.47
CA THR A 20 -5.02 -10.95 1.94
C THR A 20 -4.79 -11.08 0.43
N GLY A 21 -4.97 -10.01 -0.33
CA GLY A 21 -4.69 -10.00 -1.77
C GLY A 21 -3.23 -10.34 -2.10
N PHE A 22 -2.29 -9.77 -1.34
CA PHE A 22 -0.86 -10.08 -1.48
C PHE A 22 -0.56 -11.54 -1.13
N ALA A 23 -1.12 -12.06 -0.04
CA ALA A 23 -0.92 -13.46 0.36
C ALA A 23 -1.51 -14.44 -0.67
N LEU A 24 -2.69 -14.15 -1.20
CA LEU A 24 -3.32 -14.95 -2.25
C LEU A 24 -2.51 -14.91 -3.55
N PHE A 25 -2.01 -13.73 -3.93
CA PHE A 25 -1.18 -13.57 -5.12
C PHE A 25 0.16 -14.29 -4.99
N ALA A 26 0.84 -14.15 -3.85
CA ALA A 26 2.06 -14.89 -3.55
C ALA A 26 1.83 -16.40 -3.55
N GLY A 27 0.76 -16.88 -2.91
CA GLY A 27 0.41 -18.31 -2.91
C GLY A 27 0.09 -18.82 -4.32
N TRP A 28 -0.61 -18.04 -5.14
CA TRP A 28 -0.88 -18.38 -6.53
C TRP A 28 0.42 -18.48 -7.35
N LEU A 29 1.36 -17.54 -7.17
CA LEU A 29 2.68 -17.57 -7.82
C LEU A 29 3.52 -18.77 -7.38
N THR A 30 3.58 -19.06 -6.07
CA THR A 30 4.30 -20.23 -5.54
C THR A 30 3.76 -21.53 -6.14
N LEU A 31 2.43 -21.69 -6.21
CA LEU A 31 1.82 -22.86 -6.83
C LEU A 31 2.13 -22.98 -8.33
N HIS A 32 2.23 -21.86 -9.05
CA HIS A 32 2.61 -21.88 -10.47
C HIS A 32 4.09 -22.21 -10.67
N LEU A 33 4.97 -21.67 -9.83
CA LEU A 33 6.40 -21.99 -9.84
C LEU A 33 6.62 -23.47 -9.51
N GLU A 34 5.99 -24.01 -8.47
CA GLU A 34 6.08 -25.43 -8.13
C GLU A 34 5.63 -26.32 -9.28
N ARG A 35 4.46 -26.04 -9.88
CA ARG A 35 3.97 -26.80 -11.05
C ARG A 35 4.91 -26.73 -12.24
N ARG A 36 5.56 -25.58 -12.45
CA ARG A 36 6.53 -25.38 -13.53
C ARG A 36 7.80 -26.20 -13.27
N TYR A 37 8.37 -26.15 -12.07
CA TYR A 37 9.53 -26.96 -11.71
C TYR A 37 9.20 -28.46 -11.75
N ASP A 38 8.05 -28.89 -11.25
CA ASP A 38 7.60 -30.28 -11.34
C ASP A 38 7.41 -30.75 -12.80
N ALA A 39 7.06 -29.85 -13.71
CA ALA A 39 6.93 -30.16 -15.13
C ALA A 39 8.30 -30.22 -15.83
N LEU A 40 9.21 -29.30 -15.49
CA LEU A 40 10.61 -29.29 -15.95
C LEU A 40 11.37 -30.53 -15.47
N ASP A 41 11.23 -30.94 -14.21
CA ASP A 41 11.87 -32.13 -13.65
C ASP A 41 11.40 -33.42 -14.36
N ARG A 42 10.18 -33.42 -14.90
CA ARG A 42 9.65 -34.51 -15.72
C ARG A 42 10.01 -34.41 -17.20
N ALA A 43 10.54 -33.27 -17.64
CA ALA A 43 10.88 -32.99 -19.03
C ALA A 43 12.26 -33.59 -19.40
N THR A 44 12.32 -34.92 -19.48
CA THR A 44 13.57 -35.64 -19.75
C THR A 44 13.87 -35.89 -21.23
N ALA A 45 12.90 -35.65 -22.12
CA ALA A 45 13.07 -35.85 -23.56
C ALA A 45 13.37 -34.52 -24.26
N THR A 46 14.14 -34.59 -25.34
CA THR A 46 14.50 -33.44 -26.17
C THR A 46 13.82 -33.51 -27.54
N ALA A 47 13.46 -32.35 -28.07
CA ALA A 47 12.96 -32.18 -29.44
C ALA A 47 13.54 -30.91 -30.05
N THR A 48 13.62 -30.87 -31.38
CA THR A 48 13.90 -29.65 -32.13
C THR A 48 12.58 -29.13 -32.68
N GLY A 49 12.15 -27.98 -32.19
CA GLY A 49 11.02 -27.24 -32.76
C GLY A 49 11.49 -26.28 -33.85
N VAL A 50 10.55 -25.79 -34.66
CA VAL A 50 10.80 -24.76 -35.66
C VAL A 50 9.96 -23.52 -35.32
N VAL A 51 10.58 -22.36 -35.30
CA VAL A 51 9.90 -21.07 -35.11
C VAL A 51 8.96 -20.83 -36.30
N VAL A 52 7.67 -20.72 -36.05
CA VAL A 52 6.66 -20.54 -37.09
C VAL A 52 6.19 -19.10 -37.22
N ALA A 53 6.40 -18.32 -36.17
CA ALA A 53 6.17 -16.91 -36.16
C ALA A 53 7.00 -16.28 -35.03
N ASP A 54 7.57 -15.12 -35.30
CA ASP A 54 8.24 -14.21 -34.39
C ASP A 54 7.39 -12.94 -34.21
N GLY A 55 7.56 -12.24 -33.09
CA GLY A 55 6.90 -10.95 -32.82
C GLY A 55 5.36 -11.01 -32.68
N ILE A 56 4.80 -12.13 -32.18
CA ILE A 56 3.35 -12.23 -31.92
C ILE A 56 3.05 -11.94 -30.45
N GLY A 57 2.59 -10.72 -30.17
CA GLY A 57 2.19 -10.30 -28.82
C GLY A 57 3.06 -9.15 -28.34
N ASP A 58 3.80 -9.40 -27.25
CA ASP A 58 4.87 -8.50 -26.83
C ASP A 58 6.08 -8.77 -27.76
N GLU A 59 6.99 -7.80 -27.92
CA GLU A 59 8.09 -7.87 -28.91
C GLU A 59 9.00 -9.09 -28.73
N ASP A 60 8.92 -9.76 -27.57
CA ASP A 60 9.78 -10.85 -27.10
C ASP A 60 9.14 -12.26 -27.20
N ASP A 61 8.07 -12.43 -27.99
CA ASP A 61 7.36 -13.71 -28.11
C ASP A 61 7.60 -14.43 -29.46
N ILE A 62 7.89 -15.74 -29.38
CA ILE A 62 7.93 -16.65 -30.54
C ILE A 62 6.89 -17.76 -30.41
N ARG A 63 6.43 -18.27 -31.56
CA ARG A 63 5.66 -19.53 -31.63
C ARG A 63 6.51 -20.61 -32.24
N VAL A 64 6.63 -21.73 -31.54
CA VAL A 64 7.43 -22.87 -31.98
C VAL A 64 6.52 -24.05 -32.25
N ARG A 65 6.65 -24.63 -33.43
CA ARG A 65 6.00 -25.89 -33.81
C ARG A 65 6.97 -27.03 -33.58
N TRP A 66 6.57 -28.03 -32.81
CA TRP A 66 7.40 -29.19 -32.48
C TRP A 66 6.57 -30.47 -32.55
N THR A 67 7.25 -31.62 -32.59
CA THR A 67 6.60 -32.94 -32.67
C THR A 67 7.04 -33.79 -31.48
N ASP A 68 6.07 -34.42 -30.80
CA ASP A 68 6.33 -35.27 -29.64
C ASP A 68 6.83 -36.68 -30.02
N ASP A 69 7.16 -37.48 -29.00
CA ASP A 69 7.59 -38.88 -29.11
C ASP A 69 6.55 -39.79 -29.79
N ARG A 70 5.30 -39.34 -29.89
CA ARG A 70 4.19 -40.06 -30.52
C ARG A 70 3.88 -39.52 -31.92
N GLY A 71 4.71 -38.62 -32.44
CA GLY A 71 4.51 -38.02 -33.77
C GLY A 71 3.40 -36.97 -33.82
N ARG A 72 2.88 -36.47 -32.69
CA ARG A 72 1.87 -35.42 -32.66
C ARG A 72 2.54 -34.06 -32.71
N THR A 73 2.05 -33.20 -33.60
CA THR A 73 2.54 -31.84 -33.75
C THR A 73 1.83 -30.90 -32.78
N HIS A 74 2.62 -30.09 -32.08
CA HIS A 74 2.18 -29.08 -31.14
C HIS A 74 2.66 -27.70 -31.61
N VAL A 75 1.92 -26.65 -31.26
CA VAL A 75 2.34 -25.26 -31.44
C VAL A 75 2.22 -24.58 -30.10
N GLN A 76 3.35 -24.09 -29.58
CA GLN A 76 3.43 -23.47 -28.27
C GLN A 76 4.11 -22.11 -28.38
N ARG A 77 3.69 -21.19 -27.51
CA ARG A 77 4.28 -19.86 -27.37
C ARG A 77 5.39 -19.90 -26.33
N PHE A 78 6.52 -19.27 -26.64
CA PHE A 78 7.64 -19.07 -25.74
C PHE A 78 8.00 -17.58 -25.73
N GLY A 79 8.21 -17.02 -24.54
CA GLY A 79 8.93 -15.75 -24.40
C GLY A 79 10.42 -16.03 -24.56
N VAL A 80 11.13 -15.16 -25.28
CA VAL A 80 12.57 -15.25 -25.53
C VAL A 80 13.24 -13.88 -25.37
N TYR A 81 14.41 -13.83 -24.74
CA TYR A 81 15.14 -12.58 -24.57
C TYR A 81 15.94 -12.15 -25.81
N ASP A 82 16.26 -13.09 -26.69
CA ASP A 82 17.04 -12.86 -27.91
C ASP A 82 16.21 -13.21 -29.15
N THR A 83 15.31 -12.29 -29.52
CA THR A 83 14.43 -12.45 -30.68
C THR A 83 15.19 -12.44 -32.00
N ASP A 84 16.35 -11.78 -32.06
CA ASP A 84 17.22 -11.78 -33.24
C ASP A 84 17.85 -13.17 -33.51
N ARG A 85 18.10 -13.95 -32.45
CA ARG A 85 18.58 -15.33 -32.53
C ARG A 85 17.50 -16.32 -32.98
N TYR A 86 16.24 -16.05 -32.67
CA TYR A 86 15.12 -16.97 -32.89
C TYR A 86 14.07 -16.42 -33.88
N THR A 87 14.53 -16.15 -35.11
CA THR A 87 13.68 -15.68 -36.21
C THR A 87 12.81 -16.79 -36.82
N GLN A 88 11.76 -16.42 -37.54
CA GLN A 88 10.89 -17.34 -38.24
C GLN A 88 11.67 -18.33 -39.13
N GLY A 89 11.44 -19.63 -38.92
CA GLY A 89 12.09 -20.73 -39.61
C GLY A 89 13.34 -21.27 -38.90
N ALA A 90 13.82 -20.62 -37.84
CA ALA A 90 14.94 -21.10 -37.04
C ALA A 90 14.56 -22.35 -36.23
N ASP A 91 15.57 -23.17 -35.95
CA ASP A 91 15.45 -24.29 -35.03
C ASP A 91 15.48 -23.79 -33.58
N PHE A 92 14.58 -24.31 -32.75
CA PHE A 92 14.46 -23.97 -31.34
C PHE A 92 14.54 -25.24 -30.50
N PRO A 93 15.57 -25.40 -29.63
CA PRO A 93 15.76 -26.62 -28.88
C PRO A 93 14.80 -26.68 -27.68
N LEU A 94 14.14 -27.82 -27.50
CA LEU A 94 13.06 -28.01 -26.52
C LEU A 94 13.30 -29.22 -25.63
N LEU A 95 12.89 -29.10 -24.37
CA LEU A 95 12.70 -30.17 -23.40
C LEU A 95 11.21 -30.43 -23.22
N TYR A 96 10.80 -31.69 -23.14
CA TYR A 96 9.40 -32.04 -22.87
C TYR A 96 9.31 -33.35 -22.08
N ALA A 97 8.20 -33.53 -21.37
CA ALA A 97 7.92 -34.78 -20.69
C ALA A 97 7.34 -35.80 -21.68
N PRO A 98 7.84 -37.04 -21.77
CA PRO A 98 7.27 -38.07 -22.64
C PRO A 98 5.78 -38.24 -22.43
N GLY A 99 4.99 -38.17 -23.51
CA GLY A 99 3.52 -38.20 -23.43
C GLY A 99 2.82 -36.95 -22.88
N GLY A 100 3.58 -35.93 -22.48
CA GLY A 100 3.10 -34.60 -22.12
C GLY A 100 2.66 -33.78 -23.34
N THR A 101 2.07 -32.62 -23.09
CA THR A 101 1.58 -31.68 -24.12
C THR A 101 2.27 -30.32 -24.06
N GLU A 102 3.26 -30.18 -23.19
CA GLU A 102 3.95 -28.92 -22.90
C GLU A 102 5.45 -29.16 -23.05
N ALA A 103 6.12 -28.23 -23.71
CA ALA A 103 7.57 -28.17 -23.85
C ALA A 103 8.12 -26.90 -23.19
N PHE A 104 9.41 -26.95 -22.90
CA PHE A 104 10.22 -25.92 -22.27
C PHE A 104 11.44 -25.64 -23.13
N PRO A 105 12.03 -24.42 -23.10
CA PRO A 105 13.31 -24.17 -23.74
C PRO A 105 14.39 -25.11 -23.18
N ALA A 106 15.16 -25.72 -24.06
CA ALA A 106 16.34 -26.51 -23.67
C ALA A 106 17.62 -25.66 -23.62
N ASP A 107 17.56 -24.43 -24.12
CA ASP A 107 18.67 -23.49 -24.08
C ASP A 107 18.85 -22.96 -22.65
N PRO A 108 20.00 -23.20 -21.98
CA PRO A 108 20.25 -22.70 -20.63
C PRO A 108 20.33 -21.17 -20.56
N ASP A 109 20.56 -20.49 -21.70
CA ASP A 109 20.58 -19.02 -21.75
C ASP A 109 19.17 -18.42 -21.80
N GLU A 110 18.13 -19.23 -22.06
CA GLU A 110 16.75 -18.77 -22.20
C GLU A 110 15.97 -18.87 -20.88
N THR A 111 15.88 -17.74 -20.18
CA THR A 111 15.29 -17.62 -18.85
C THR A 111 14.00 -16.81 -18.81
N ALA A 112 13.51 -16.31 -19.96
CA ALA A 112 12.41 -15.34 -20.01
C ALA A 112 11.16 -15.77 -19.23
N ALA A 113 10.76 -17.04 -19.36
CA ALA A 113 9.56 -17.55 -18.69
C ALA A 113 9.76 -17.85 -17.19
N GLU A 114 11.00 -17.99 -16.71
CA GLU A 114 11.31 -18.05 -15.28
C GLU A 114 11.39 -16.64 -14.67
N ASP A 115 12.03 -15.71 -15.37
CA ASP A 115 12.14 -14.32 -14.97
C ASP A 115 10.78 -13.59 -14.95
N ASP A 116 9.85 -13.92 -15.86
CA ASP A 116 8.47 -13.42 -15.83
C ASP A 116 7.70 -13.80 -14.56
N LEU A 117 8.06 -14.91 -13.92
CA LEU A 117 7.47 -15.35 -12.66
C LEU A 117 8.21 -14.75 -11.45
N ILE A 118 9.52 -14.58 -11.56
CA ILE A 118 10.41 -14.16 -10.48
C ILE A 118 10.47 -12.63 -10.33
N ALA A 119 10.58 -11.89 -11.43
CA ALA A 119 10.72 -10.43 -11.43
C ALA A 119 9.56 -9.73 -10.72
N PRO A 120 8.27 -10.10 -10.91
CA PRO A 120 7.17 -9.49 -10.18
C PRO A 120 7.25 -9.72 -8.66
N VAL A 121 7.79 -10.86 -8.21
CA VAL A 121 7.97 -11.16 -6.78
C VAL A 121 9.04 -10.24 -6.17
N PHE A 122 10.20 -10.12 -6.83
CA PHE A 122 11.27 -9.24 -6.36
C PHE A 122 10.82 -7.79 -6.33
N LEU A 123 10.12 -7.34 -7.37
CA LEU A 123 9.65 -5.98 -7.50
C LEU A 123 8.60 -5.66 -6.43
N ALA A 124 7.62 -6.55 -6.24
CA ALA A 124 6.62 -6.41 -5.18
C ALA A 124 7.28 -6.43 -3.78
N GLY A 125 8.26 -7.31 -3.56
CA GLY A 125 9.07 -7.35 -2.34
C GLY A 125 9.84 -6.05 -2.09
N ALA A 126 10.48 -5.50 -3.13
CA ALA A 126 11.24 -4.26 -3.06
C ALA A 126 10.36 -3.05 -2.69
N PHE A 127 9.06 -3.06 -3.02
CA PHE A 127 8.12 -2.03 -2.57
C PHE A 127 7.49 -2.33 -1.20
N ALA A 128 7.16 -3.58 -0.91
CA ALA A 128 6.53 -3.95 0.35
C ALA A 128 7.47 -3.77 1.55
N LEU A 129 8.74 -4.13 1.40
CA LEU A 129 9.74 -4.10 2.47
C LEU A 129 10.03 -2.70 3.04
N PRO A 130 10.25 -1.64 2.24
CA PRO A 130 10.40 -0.29 2.77
C PRO A 130 9.11 0.23 3.40
N MET A 131 7.94 -0.14 2.86
CA MET A 131 6.65 0.26 3.43
C MET A 131 6.46 -0.35 4.83
N VAL A 132 6.66 -1.67 4.97
CA VAL A 132 6.63 -2.38 6.26
C VAL A 132 7.71 -1.82 7.19
N GLY A 133 8.92 -1.56 6.68
CA GLY A 133 10.02 -0.98 7.44
C GLY A 133 9.69 0.39 8.04
N VAL A 134 9.04 1.27 7.27
CA VAL A 134 8.59 2.59 7.76
C VAL A 134 7.57 2.44 8.89
N TRP A 135 6.61 1.53 8.75
CA TRP A 135 5.60 1.28 9.78
C TRP A 135 6.18 0.62 11.03
N GLY A 136 7.02 -0.40 10.85
CA GLY A 136 7.73 -1.08 11.93
C GLY A 136 8.62 -0.12 12.71
N TRP A 137 9.42 0.70 12.01
CA TRP A 137 10.24 1.73 12.62
C TRP A 137 9.42 2.76 13.40
N ARG A 138 8.29 3.20 12.83
CA ARG A 138 7.39 4.16 13.47
C ARG A 138 6.70 3.58 14.71
N GLY A 139 6.23 2.34 14.64
CA GLY A 139 5.67 1.59 15.77
C GLY A 139 6.70 1.36 16.87
N LEU A 140 7.90 0.94 16.51
CA LEU A 140 9.02 0.80 17.44
C LEU A 140 9.35 2.13 18.13
N ARG A 141 9.45 3.23 17.38
CA ARG A 141 9.68 4.56 17.97
C ARG A 141 8.54 4.99 18.89
N PHE A 142 7.30 4.67 18.55
CA PHE A 142 6.15 4.91 19.41
C PHE A 142 6.29 4.14 20.72
N LEU A 143 6.57 2.83 20.67
CA LEU A 143 6.75 1.98 21.84
C LEU A 143 7.91 2.47 22.72
N LEU A 144 9.06 2.76 22.13
CA LEU A 144 10.24 3.28 22.84
C LEU A 144 9.98 4.65 23.48
N THR A 145 9.20 5.51 22.83
CA THR A 145 8.83 6.81 23.38
C THR A 145 7.78 6.66 24.48
N ALA A 146 6.84 5.73 24.32
CA ALA A 146 5.84 5.41 25.30
C ALA A 146 6.44 4.79 26.57
N ARG A 147 7.63 4.19 26.56
CA ARG A 147 8.28 3.68 27.79
C ARG A 147 8.90 4.76 28.69
N ARG A 148 8.95 6.02 28.24
CA ARG A 148 9.60 7.10 29.02
C ARG A 148 8.72 7.63 30.14
N SER A 149 9.37 8.31 31.10
CA SER A 149 8.67 9.10 32.10
C SER A 149 7.83 10.18 31.43
N GLY A 150 6.58 10.29 31.90
CA GLY A 150 5.64 11.29 31.42
C GLY A 150 5.79 12.59 32.20
N ARG A 151 5.63 13.72 31.52
CA ARG A 151 5.48 15.04 32.14
C ARG A 151 4.00 15.43 32.11
N PRO A 152 3.44 15.95 33.22
CA PRO A 152 2.09 16.47 33.21
C PRO A 152 2.02 17.71 32.33
N MET A 153 0.99 17.79 31.48
CA MET A 153 0.62 18.95 30.67
C MET A 153 -0.90 19.03 30.59
N THR A 154 -1.44 20.12 30.07
CA THR A 154 -2.86 20.22 29.70
C THR A 154 -3.00 20.22 28.18
N ALA A 155 -4.04 19.57 27.67
CA ALA A 155 -4.30 19.47 26.24
C ALA A 155 -5.52 20.30 25.83
N ARG A 156 -5.43 20.94 24.67
CA ARG A 156 -6.55 21.48 23.92
C ARG A 156 -6.51 20.91 22.50
N VAL A 157 -7.65 20.39 22.06
CA VAL A 157 -7.77 19.75 20.75
C VAL A 157 -8.16 20.79 19.72
N HIS A 158 -7.36 20.91 18.67
CA HIS A 158 -7.60 21.78 17.52
C HIS A 158 -7.81 20.95 16.26
N ARG A 159 -8.75 21.39 15.42
CA ARG A 159 -9.02 20.78 14.11
C ARG A 159 -8.57 21.77 13.04
N GLY A 160 -7.53 21.39 12.29
CA GLY A 160 -6.92 22.23 11.27
C GLY A 160 -7.27 21.76 9.87
N GLY A 161 -7.90 22.62 9.07
CA GLY A 161 -8.11 22.38 7.64
C GLY A 161 -6.89 22.81 6.81
N HIS A 162 -6.59 22.14 5.70
CA HIS A 162 -5.63 22.64 4.71
C HIS A 162 -6.38 23.38 3.61
N ARG A 163 -5.94 24.61 3.27
CA ARG A 163 -6.65 25.45 2.30
C ARG A 163 -6.33 25.20 0.82
N ALA A 164 -5.45 24.27 0.43
CA ALA A 164 -4.90 24.33 -0.93
C ALA A 164 -4.39 23.04 -1.62
N ALA A 165 -4.65 21.82 -1.12
CA ALA A 165 -4.21 20.64 -1.88
C ALA A 165 -5.21 19.50 -1.81
N ALA A 166 -5.82 19.15 -2.94
CA ALA A 166 -6.79 18.05 -3.11
C ALA A 166 -6.27 16.67 -2.62
N TRP A 167 -4.97 16.55 -2.38
CA TRP A 167 -4.28 15.31 -2.00
C TRP A 167 -3.99 15.22 -0.50
N ARG A 168 -4.19 16.28 0.30
CA ARG A 168 -4.05 16.25 1.76
C ARG A 168 -5.45 16.31 2.37
N GLY A 169 -5.81 15.28 3.13
CA GLY A 169 -7.14 15.12 3.71
C GLY A 169 -7.70 16.37 4.41
N PRO A 170 -9.03 16.53 4.46
CA PRO A 170 -9.71 17.80 4.70
C PRO A 170 -9.51 18.36 6.11
N THR A 171 -9.16 17.53 7.09
CA THR A 171 -9.05 17.94 8.50
C THR A 171 -7.97 17.14 9.20
N THR A 172 -7.04 17.85 9.84
CA THR A 172 -5.94 17.27 10.62
C THR A 172 -6.15 17.56 12.10
N THR A 173 -5.93 16.57 12.96
CA THR A 173 -6.06 16.75 14.41
C THR A 173 -4.74 17.23 15.01
N TRP A 174 -4.79 18.37 15.69
CA TRP A 174 -3.67 18.98 16.39
C TRP A 174 -3.97 19.05 17.87
N LEU A 175 -2.94 18.85 18.68
CA LEU A 175 -2.97 19.11 20.11
C LEU A 175 -2.13 20.35 20.38
N GLU A 176 -2.73 21.30 21.06
CA GLU A 176 -2.04 22.32 21.83
C GLU A 176 -1.82 21.76 23.24
N LEU A 177 -0.57 21.76 23.68
CA LEU A 177 -0.11 21.15 24.91
C LEU A 177 0.58 22.23 25.75
N THR A 178 -0.02 22.58 26.88
CA THR A 178 0.49 23.62 27.77
C THR A 178 1.16 22.96 28.97
N ALA A 179 2.45 23.24 29.14
CA ALA A 179 3.23 22.75 30.26
C ALA A 179 2.98 23.58 31.54
N PRO A 180 3.36 23.08 32.73
CA PRO A 180 3.15 23.80 34.00
C PRO A 180 3.89 25.15 34.08
N ASP A 181 4.95 25.32 33.29
CA ASP A 181 5.72 26.56 33.11
C ASP A 181 5.08 27.49 32.05
N CYS A 182 3.83 27.23 31.66
CA CYS A 182 3.09 27.91 30.59
C CYS A 182 3.71 27.77 29.19
N ALA A 183 4.68 26.88 28.98
CA ALA A 183 5.25 26.65 27.66
C ALA A 183 4.29 25.88 26.75
N THR A 184 3.77 26.54 25.72
CA THR A 184 2.87 25.93 24.74
C THR A 184 3.63 25.14 23.68
N HIS A 185 3.14 23.95 23.40
CA HIS A 185 3.66 23.06 22.38
C HIS A 185 2.54 22.55 21.47
N TRP A 186 2.89 22.26 20.23
CA TRP A 186 1.97 21.82 19.19
C TRP A 186 2.40 20.47 18.65
N GLN A 187 1.43 19.57 18.52
CA GLN A 187 1.68 18.26 17.96
C GLN A 187 0.50 17.77 17.11
N ARG A 188 0.81 17.37 15.89
CA ARG A 188 -0.15 16.64 15.05
C ARG A 188 -0.27 15.21 15.57
N VAL A 189 -1.49 14.74 15.74
CA VAL A 189 -1.80 13.37 16.17
C VAL A 189 -2.75 12.70 15.17
N MET A 190 -2.67 11.38 15.11
CA MET A 190 -3.67 10.59 14.42
C MET A 190 -4.99 10.76 15.16
N TRP A 191 -6.08 10.94 14.40
CA TRP A 191 -7.40 11.08 15.01
C TRP A 191 -7.72 9.82 15.83
N HIS A 192 -8.35 10.04 16.99
CA HIS A 192 -8.79 8.99 17.89
C HIS A 192 -10.14 9.39 18.49
N PRO A 193 -11.13 8.50 18.60
CA PRO A 193 -12.47 8.85 19.10
C PRO A 193 -12.48 9.43 20.52
N ALA A 194 -11.49 9.07 21.33
CA ALA A 194 -11.32 9.66 22.67
C ALA A 194 -11.11 11.18 22.64
N LEU A 195 -10.62 11.75 21.52
CA LEU A 195 -10.37 13.18 21.39
C LEU A 195 -11.65 14.01 21.16
N ASP A 196 -12.76 13.38 20.80
CA ASP A 196 -14.00 14.09 20.50
C ASP A 196 -14.72 14.55 21.77
N ASP A 197 -14.45 13.91 22.91
CA ASP A 197 -15.06 14.21 24.20
C ASP A 197 -14.08 14.91 25.16
N VAL A 198 -12.91 15.38 24.70
CA VAL A 198 -11.85 15.96 25.55
C VAL A 198 -12.10 17.45 25.78
N PRO A 199 -12.42 17.90 27.00
CA PRO A 199 -12.54 19.32 27.32
C PRO A 199 -11.22 20.07 27.11
N ALA A 200 -11.31 21.37 26.86
CA ALA A 200 -10.14 22.24 26.88
C ALA A 200 -9.47 22.20 28.27
N GLY A 201 -8.15 22.09 28.29
CA GLY A 201 -7.38 22.04 29.54
C GLY A 201 -7.32 20.66 30.20
N THR A 202 -7.75 19.61 29.51
CA THR A 202 -7.71 18.24 30.04
C THR A 202 -6.28 17.84 30.44
N PRO A 203 -6.05 17.32 31.65
CA PRO A 203 -4.72 16.88 32.06
C PRO A 203 -4.27 15.69 31.23
N VAL A 204 -3.05 15.73 30.74
CA VAL A 204 -2.45 14.67 29.91
C VAL A 204 -1.03 14.40 30.36
N SER A 205 -0.56 13.17 30.10
CA SER A 205 0.83 12.79 30.31
C SER A 205 1.57 12.78 28.98
N VAL A 206 2.59 13.63 28.84
CA VAL A 206 3.38 13.77 27.61
C VAL A 206 4.74 13.11 27.80
N ARG A 207 5.04 12.11 26.96
CA ARG A 207 6.32 11.36 26.95
C ARG A 207 7.12 11.77 25.72
N ASN A 208 8.28 12.40 25.89
CA ASN A 208 9.05 12.96 24.77
C ASN A 208 10.58 12.79 24.94
N ARG A 209 11.33 12.80 23.83
CA ARG A 209 12.77 13.12 23.76
C ARG A 209 12.97 14.42 22.96
N SER A 210 13.09 15.55 23.64
CA SER A 210 13.46 16.83 23.00
C SER A 210 12.56 17.16 21.77
N ARG A 211 13.14 17.50 20.61
CA ARG A 211 12.42 17.86 19.36
C ARG A 211 11.79 16.68 18.60
N ARG A 212 11.75 15.47 19.19
CA ARG A 212 11.15 14.28 18.56
C ARG A 212 9.62 14.27 18.74
N PRO A 213 8.88 13.42 18.00
CA PRO A 213 7.46 13.22 18.27
C PRO A 213 7.25 12.76 19.72
N ALA A 214 6.35 13.43 20.44
CA ALA A 214 5.94 13.03 21.78
C ALA A 214 4.76 12.05 21.73
N VAL A 215 4.65 11.16 22.70
CA VAL A 215 3.46 10.32 22.89
C VAL A 215 2.62 10.98 23.98
N VAL A 216 1.38 11.32 23.65
CA VAL A 216 0.43 11.91 24.58
C VAL A 216 -0.49 10.82 25.10
N THR A 217 -0.61 10.72 26.41
CA THR A 217 -1.53 9.79 27.08
C THR A 217 -2.66 10.59 27.72
N LEU A 218 -3.89 10.29 27.35
CA LEU A 218 -5.11 10.86 27.90
C LEU A 218 -5.40 10.29 29.31
N PRO A 219 -6.30 10.91 30.11
CA PRO A 219 -6.65 10.44 31.46
C PRO A 219 -7.17 9.00 31.50
N ASP A 220 -7.86 8.57 30.44
CA ASP A 220 -8.39 7.21 30.28
C ASP A 220 -7.30 6.16 29.95
N GLY A 221 -6.02 6.57 29.89
CA GLY A 221 -4.90 5.72 29.51
C GLY A 221 -4.69 5.59 28.00
N THR A 222 -5.54 6.19 27.17
CA THR A 222 -5.42 6.16 25.72
C THR A 222 -4.15 6.85 25.27
N ARG A 223 -3.33 6.16 24.45
CA ARG A 223 -2.09 6.72 23.89
C ARG A 223 -2.29 7.15 22.45
N LEU A 224 -2.03 8.43 22.18
CA LEU A 224 -2.23 9.03 20.87
C LEU A 224 -0.99 8.85 19.98
N VAL A 225 -1.22 8.44 18.73
CA VAL A 225 -0.13 8.20 17.77
C VAL A 225 0.30 9.52 17.14
N PRO A 226 1.57 9.94 17.28
CA PRO A 226 2.01 11.25 16.83
C PRO A 226 2.35 11.26 15.34
N LEU A 227 1.77 12.19 14.57
CA LEU A 227 1.99 12.34 13.12
C LEU A 227 3.09 13.35 12.76
N GLY A 228 3.67 14.03 13.73
CA GLY A 228 4.69 15.04 13.47
C GLY A 228 5.60 15.33 14.65
N ARG A 229 6.59 16.20 14.40
CA ARG A 229 7.49 16.72 15.42
C ARG A 229 6.71 17.49 16.48
N PHE A 230 7.21 17.44 17.71
CA PHE A 230 6.75 18.31 18.80
C PHE A 230 7.32 19.72 18.59
N ARG A 231 6.43 20.71 18.39
CA ARG A 231 6.79 22.08 17.99
C ARG A 231 6.48 23.05 19.12
N ARG A 232 7.19 24.18 19.17
CA ARG A 232 6.89 25.31 20.08
C ARG A 232 5.99 26.38 19.44
N ARG A 233 5.85 26.34 18.11
CA ARG A 233 5.07 27.29 17.34
C ARG A 233 3.87 26.58 16.69
N PRO A 234 2.74 27.26 16.50
CA PRO A 234 1.61 26.71 15.78
C PRO A 234 2.01 26.33 14.34
N PRO A 235 1.30 25.37 13.71
CA PRO A 235 1.55 25.00 12.33
C PRO A 235 1.30 26.18 11.38
N ALA A 236 2.32 26.60 10.63
CA ALA A 236 2.18 27.63 9.60
C ALA A 236 1.26 27.14 8.47
N GLY A 237 0.36 28.02 7.99
CA GLY A 237 -0.51 27.75 6.83
C GLY A 237 -1.71 26.83 7.10
N VAL A 238 -1.98 26.47 8.35
CA VAL A 238 -3.16 25.66 8.73
C VAL A 238 -4.12 26.56 9.51
N PRO A 239 -5.26 26.98 8.93
CA PRO A 239 -6.33 27.56 9.72
C PRO A 239 -6.81 26.52 10.74
N LEU A 240 -6.49 26.76 12.00
CA LEU A 240 -7.01 26.01 13.13
C LEU A 240 -8.41 26.57 13.41
N GLY A 241 -9.45 25.78 13.15
CA GLY A 241 -10.80 26.15 13.56
C GLY A 241 -10.87 26.27 15.07
N HIS A 242 -11.65 27.24 15.58
CA HIS A 242 -12.00 27.27 16.99
C HIS A 242 -12.70 25.96 17.37
N GLU A 243 -12.51 25.57 18.63
CA GLU A 243 -13.04 24.40 19.33
C GLU A 243 -14.04 23.56 18.55
N ALA A 244 -13.74 22.27 18.47
CA ALA A 244 -14.63 21.24 17.97
C ALA A 244 -15.94 21.20 18.78
N VAL A 245 -16.83 22.17 18.56
CA VAL A 245 -18.21 22.09 18.98
C VAL A 245 -18.79 20.91 18.23
N ARG A 246 -19.29 19.95 18.99
CA ARG A 246 -20.05 18.81 18.48
C ARG A 246 -21.15 19.40 17.60
N ALA A 247 -21.13 19.13 16.31
CA ALA A 247 -22.39 19.11 15.57
C ALA A 247 -23.01 17.75 15.91
N ASP A 248 -23.64 17.65 17.07
CA ASP A 248 -24.55 16.54 17.33
C ASP A 248 -25.67 16.62 16.28
N LEU A 249 -26.27 15.49 15.87
CA LEU A 249 -27.41 15.50 14.95
C LEU A 249 -28.59 16.32 15.52
N ARG A 250 -28.63 16.50 16.84
CA ARG A 250 -29.54 17.40 17.54
C ARG A 250 -29.19 18.89 17.40
N ASP A 251 -27.91 19.22 17.26
CA ASP A 251 -27.42 20.60 17.08
C ASP A 251 -27.41 21.06 15.62
N ALA A 252 -27.61 20.14 14.67
CA ALA A 252 -27.82 20.49 13.25
C ALA A 252 -29.07 21.38 13.03
N PHE A 253 -29.99 21.41 14.00
CA PHE A 253 -31.19 22.25 13.98
C PHE A 253 -31.00 23.62 14.66
N LEU A 254 -29.84 23.88 15.26
CA LEU A 254 -29.49 25.14 15.92
C LEU A 254 -28.42 25.93 15.16
N LEU A 255 -28.14 25.57 13.91
CA LEU A 255 -27.23 26.32 13.06
C LEU A 255 -27.90 27.64 12.67
N PRO A 256 -27.22 28.80 12.86
CA PRO A 256 -27.71 30.08 12.36
C PRO A 256 -28.05 29.97 10.86
N PRO A 257 -29.14 30.61 10.40
CA PRO A 257 -29.46 30.64 8.98
C PRO A 257 -28.27 31.20 8.19
N GLY A 258 -27.77 30.40 7.23
CA GLY A 258 -26.60 30.72 6.41
C GLY A 258 -25.36 29.85 6.66
N THR A 259 -25.38 28.97 7.66
CA THR A 259 -24.23 28.08 7.93
C THR A 259 -24.19 26.91 6.94
N VAL A 260 -23.30 26.98 5.95
CA VAL A 260 -23.11 25.90 4.95
C VAL A 260 -22.32 24.75 5.60
N VAL A 261 -23.03 23.77 6.15
CA VAL A 261 -22.40 22.51 6.58
C VAL A 261 -22.30 21.60 5.36
N ARG A 262 -21.09 21.50 4.76
CA ARG A 262 -20.81 20.47 3.77
C ARG A 262 -20.47 19.17 4.51
N PRO A 263 -21.28 18.11 4.41
CA PRO A 263 -20.90 16.81 4.95
C PRO A 263 -19.71 16.29 4.15
N THR A 264 -18.49 16.41 4.70
CA THR A 264 -17.31 15.78 4.11
C THR A 264 -17.34 14.31 4.48
N HIS A 265 -17.88 13.48 3.59
CA HIS A 265 -17.86 12.04 3.75
C HIS A 265 -16.42 11.50 3.62
N PRO A 266 -15.80 11.06 4.72
CA PRO A 266 -14.38 10.70 4.79
C PRO A 266 -14.05 9.49 3.92
N TRP A 267 -15.01 8.57 3.77
CA TRP A 267 -14.88 7.34 3.02
C TRP A 267 -14.73 7.60 1.53
N ARG A 268 -15.29 8.70 1.00
CA ARG A 268 -15.11 9.09 -0.40
C ARG A 268 -13.66 9.44 -0.71
N GLN A 269 -12.98 10.14 0.20
CA GLN A 269 -11.57 10.49 0.02
C GLN A 269 -10.66 9.25 0.17
N GLY A 270 -11.00 8.34 1.09
CA GLY A 270 -10.32 7.05 1.19
C GLY A 270 -10.49 6.19 -0.07
N ALA A 271 -11.70 6.15 -0.63
CA ALA A 271 -11.98 5.45 -1.88
C ALA A 271 -11.26 6.08 -3.09
N LEU A 272 -11.25 7.41 -3.19
CA LEU A 272 -10.54 8.13 -4.25
C LEU A 272 -9.03 7.92 -4.19
N THR A 273 -8.44 7.92 -2.99
CA THR A 273 -7.01 7.64 -2.82
C THR A 273 -6.66 6.19 -3.10
N ALA A 274 -7.52 5.24 -2.73
CA ALA A 274 -7.39 3.85 -3.13
C ALA A 274 -7.43 3.71 -4.66
N ALA A 275 -8.44 4.30 -5.33
CA ALA A 275 -8.58 4.26 -6.78
C ALA A 275 -7.40 4.93 -7.51
N ALA A 276 -6.90 6.05 -7.00
CA ALA A 276 -5.69 6.68 -7.52
C ALA A 276 -4.46 5.77 -7.38
N GLY A 277 -4.35 5.06 -6.25
CA GLY A 277 -3.30 4.05 -6.05
C GLY A 277 -3.42 2.85 -7.00
N VAL A 278 -4.64 2.35 -7.25
CA VAL A 278 -4.90 1.31 -8.27
C VAL A 278 -4.42 1.79 -9.63
N GLY A 279 -4.87 2.98 -10.05
CA GLY A 279 -4.56 3.52 -11.39
C GLY A 279 -3.06 3.76 -11.59
N LEU A 280 -2.39 4.35 -10.59
CA LEU A 280 -0.95 4.58 -10.65
C LEU A 280 -0.17 3.26 -10.65
N GLY A 281 -0.59 2.28 -9.83
CA GLY A 281 -0.01 0.94 -9.84
C GLY A 281 -0.18 0.24 -11.18
N ALA A 282 -1.40 0.19 -11.71
CA ALA A 282 -1.68 -0.43 -13.01
C ALA A 282 -0.88 0.22 -14.14
N ALA A 283 -0.84 1.56 -14.21
CA ALA A 283 -0.04 2.28 -15.21
C ALA A 283 1.47 1.98 -15.08
N THR A 284 1.98 1.89 -13.85
CA THR A 284 3.38 1.52 -13.60
C THR A 284 3.68 0.10 -14.03
N GLY A 285 2.78 -0.85 -13.75
CA GLY A 285 2.92 -2.24 -14.19
C GLY A 285 2.93 -2.36 -15.71
N LEU A 286 1.96 -1.75 -16.39
CA LEU A 286 1.91 -1.71 -17.85
C LEU A 286 3.21 -1.15 -18.46
N ALA A 287 3.75 -0.08 -17.88
CA ALA A 287 4.96 0.57 -18.39
C ALA A 287 6.26 -0.21 -18.12
N LEU A 288 6.34 -0.96 -17.01
CA LEU A 288 7.59 -1.63 -16.60
C LEU A 288 7.68 -3.09 -17.06
N THR A 289 6.56 -3.74 -17.37
CA THR A 289 6.54 -5.19 -17.63
C THR A 289 5.84 -5.55 -18.94
N GLY A 290 5.86 -4.65 -19.93
CA GLY A 290 5.30 -4.89 -21.25
C GLY A 290 3.78 -5.09 -21.29
N GLY A 291 3.07 -4.95 -20.16
CA GLY A 291 1.63 -5.21 -20.09
C GLY A 291 1.24 -6.58 -19.54
N THR A 292 2.19 -7.36 -19.01
CA THR A 292 1.84 -8.64 -18.37
C THR A 292 0.80 -8.44 -17.25
N LEU A 293 -0.26 -9.24 -17.31
CA LEU A 293 -1.41 -9.12 -16.40
C LEU A 293 -1.01 -9.33 -14.93
N ILE A 294 -0.08 -10.26 -14.70
CA ILE A 294 0.44 -10.62 -13.38
C ILE A 294 1.12 -9.42 -12.72
N ALA A 295 2.06 -8.79 -13.42
CA ALA A 295 2.77 -7.63 -12.90
C ALA A 295 1.83 -6.43 -12.72
N THR A 296 0.93 -6.19 -13.68
CA THR A 296 -0.06 -5.11 -13.59
C THR A 296 -0.92 -5.23 -12.34
N VAL A 297 -1.40 -6.44 -12.02
CA VAL A 297 -2.18 -6.71 -10.80
C VAL A 297 -1.31 -6.51 -9.55
N GLY A 298 -0.09 -7.04 -9.53
CA GLY A 298 0.85 -6.88 -8.41
C GLY A 298 1.13 -5.41 -8.09
N PHE A 299 1.41 -4.61 -9.12
CA PHE A 299 1.64 -3.18 -8.98
C PHE A 299 0.38 -2.40 -8.58
N ALA A 300 -0.79 -2.73 -9.12
CA ALA A 300 -2.05 -2.13 -8.71
C ALA A 300 -2.33 -2.35 -7.22
N LEU A 301 -2.10 -3.56 -6.71
CA LEU A 301 -2.21 -3.87 -5.28
C LEU A 301 -1.20 -3.05 -4.46
N CYS A 302 0.05 -2.97 -4.88
CA CYS A 302 1.09 -2.18 -4.20
C CYS A 302 0.73 -0.68 -4.15
N GLY A 303 0.34 -0.11 -5.29
CA GLY A 303 -0.02 1.31 -5.42
C GLY A 303 -1.23 1.68 -4.57
N THR A 304 -2.28 0.86 -4.60
CA THR A 304 -3.48 1.02 -3.75
C THR A 304 -3.12 1.04 -2.28
N THR A 305 -2.27 0.10 -1.87
CA THR A 305 -1.86 -0.05 -0.48
C THR A 305 -1.02 1.11 0.00
N LEU A 306 -0.08 1.55 -0.83
CA LEU A 306 0.77 2.69 -0.52
C LEU A 306 -0.08 3.95 -0.36
N MET A 307 -0.99 4.22 -1.29
CA MET A 307 -1.83 5.41 -1.26
C MET A 307 -2.84 5.39 -0.12
N THR A 308 -3.47 4.25 0.15
CA THR A 308 -4.37 4.10 1.32
C THR A 308 -3.58 4.22 2.64
N SER A 309 -2.37 3.71 2.70
CA SER A 309 -1.47 3.88 3.86
C SER A 309 -1.10 5.34 4.07
N VAL A 310 -0.73 6.06 3.00
CA VAL A 310 -0.42 7.50 3.03
C VAL A 310 -1.66 8.31 3.44
N TRP A 311 -2.83 7.96 2.91
CA TRP A 311 -4.10 8.60 3.28
C TRP A 311 -4.43 8.36 4.75
N ALA A 312 -4.34 7.12 5.24
CA ALA A 312 -4.55 6.78 6.64
C ALA A 312 -3.56 7.53 7.55
N LEU A 313 -2.29 7.65 7.14
CA LEU A 313 -1.25 8.43 7.81
C LEU A 313 -1.52 9.94 7.84
N SER A 314 -2.30 10.44 6.87
CA SER A 314 -2.72 11.85 6.87
C SER A 314 -3.80 12.15 7.91
N ALA A 315 -4.37 11.11 8.55
CA ALA A 315 -5.42 11.16 9.56
C ALA A 315 -6.58 12.11 9.24
N PRO A 316 -7.29 11.86 8.13
CA PRO A 316 -8.55 12.52 7.87
C PRO A 316 -9.55 12.10 8.95
N GLN A 317 -10.28 13.06 9.50
CA GLN A 317 -11.41 12.78 10.38
C GLN A 317 -12.51 12.07 9.60
N PRO A 318 -13.24 11.13 10.23
CA PRO A 318 -14.50 10.66 9.71
C PRO A 318 -15.60 11.74 9.69
#